data_AF-A0A956C536-F1
#
_entry.id   AF-A0A956C536-F1
#
_cell.length_a   1.000
_cell.length_b   1.000
_cell.length_c   1.000
_cell.angle_alpha   90.00
_cell.angle_beta   90.00
_cell.angle_gamma   90.00
#
_symmetry.space_group_name_H-M   'P 1'
#
loop_
_entity.id
_entity.type
_entity.pdbx_description
1 polymer ?
#
loop_
_entity_poly.entity_id
_entity_poly.type
_entity_poly.pdbx_seq_one_letter_code
_entity_poly.pdbx_strand_id
1 'polypeptide(L)'
;MRVASARGLAVSLALACAPTLCLAQAGCSSCGAKRDPMAKLDGLEQALVAGDDAALAKTLAEYPKCEMPPLERALDGLSPSKGCLPDIATALGSRKGYAPKPPDQSANAAAAIVLARDKRGDVLGESDVWLGMLRGGEGPGPSSLRIATATRMADVAPKVGREIDDEAAAAELAKAIASAIPGACPTYHHIGDTPASKLPAALEPDHAACVQHDLSRRDGPGPGYGFGTFRAAEGAMSLWRATEAALRLGAKVSPPKVRAIVEQKLAIIEPRTLANKMKKVQSQRDIGIINFMGAAHADAGIILWKQDGGAEGGAPDAGPTDARLRGKP
;
A
#
# COMPACT_ATOMS: atom_id res chain seq x y z
N MET A 1 -48.66 -14.39 -26.57
CA MET A 1 -49.70 -14.09 -25.56
C MET A 1 -50.38 -15.38 -25.14
N ARG A 2 -50.01 -15.94 -24.00
CA ARG A 2 -50.77 -16.98 -23.28
C ARG A 2 -50.62 -16.69 -21.79
N VAL A 3 -51.76 -16.48 -21.14
CA VAL A 3 -51.92 -16.19 -19.72
C VAL A 3 -52.36 -17.47 -19.02
N ALA A 4 -51.68 -17.83 -17.93
CA ALA A 4 -52.11 -18.71 -16.85
C ALA A 4 -51.12 -18.43 -15.70
N SER A 5 -51.42 -17.72 -14.61
CA SER A 5 -52.43 -17.91 -13.56
C SER A 5 -52.44 -19.32 -12.98
N ALA A 6 -51.80 -19.52 -11.82
CA ALA A 6 -52.51 -19.71 -10.54
C ALA A 6 -51.62 -20.39 -9.46
N ARG A 7 -51.77 -19.87 -8.23
CA ARG A 7 -51.60 -20.54 -6.91
C ARG A 7 -50.14 -20.83 -6.49
N GLY A 8 -49.62 -20.34 -5.36
CA GLY A 8 -50.25 -20.08 -4.07
C GLY A 8 -49.97 -21.25 -3.13
N LEU A 9 -48.91 -21.13 -2.32
CA LEU A 9 -48.70 -21.94 -1.12
C LEU A 9 -47.75 -21.19 -0.19
N ALA A 10 -48.38 -20.41 0.71
CA ALA A 10 -47.79 -20.01 1.96
C ALA A 10 -47.77 -21.25 2.87
N VAL A 11 -46.61 -21.57 3.43
CA VAL A 11 -46.50 -22.51 4.55
C VAL A 11 -45.93 -21.72 5.72
N SER A 12 -46.78 -21.48 6.70
CA SER A 12 -46.43 -21.01 8.03
C SER A 12 -46.62 -22.16 9.03
N LEU A 13 -45.92 -22.03 10.16
CA LEU A 13 -45.95 -22.85 11.38
C LEU A 13 -45.22 -24.19 11.36
N ALA A 14 -44.08 -24.21 12.06
CA ALA A 14 -43.88 -25.16 13.16
C ALA A 14 -43.20 -24.45 14.33
N LEU A 15 -44.02 -24.24 15.35
CA LEU A 15 -43.70 -23.83 16.72
C LEU A 15 -43.22 -25.08 17.50
N ALA A 16 -42.53 -24.87 18.63
CA ALA A 16 -42.06 -25.84 19.64
C ALA A 16 -40.67 -26.47 19.34
N CYS A 17 -39.74 -26.64 20.29
CA CYS A 17 -39.80 -26.59 21.75
C CYS A 17 -38.37 -26.34 22.29
N ALA A 18 -38.25 -25.49 23.31
CA ALA A 18 -37.04 -25.36 24.13
C ALA A 18 -36.98 -26.48 25.18
N PRO A 19 -35.77 -26.86 25.60
CA PRO A 19 -35.45 -26.92 27.03
C PRO A 19 -34.14 -26.16 27.30
N THR A 20 -34.15 -25.13 28.15
CA THR A 20 -33.88 -25.22 29.59
C THR A 20 -32.42 -25.56 29.92
N LEU A 21 -31.73 -24.53 30.44
CA LEU A 21 -30.57 -24.55 31.35
C LEU A 21 -29.32 -25.36 30.95
N CYS A 22 -28.30 -24.62 30.50
CA CYS A 22 -26.96 -24.75 31.06
C CYS A 22 -26.46 -23.35 31.45
N LEU A 23 -26.89 -22.90 32.63
CA LEU A 23 -26.24 -21.85 33.41
C LEU A 23 -24.87 -22.38 33.86
N ALA A 24 -23.85 -22.27 33.01
CA ALA A 24 -22.47 -22.46 33.42
C ALA A 24 -21.96 -21.13 34.00
N GLN A 25 -22.14 -21.01 35.32
CA GLN A 25 -21.34 -20.25 36.28
C GLN A 25 -20.38 -19.20 35.69
N ALA A 26 -20.87 -17.97 35.60
CA ALA A 26 -20.04 -16.78 35.81
C ALA A 26 -19.69 -16.73 37.30
N GLY A 27 -18.51 -17.22 37.65
CA GLY A 27 -18.09 -17.33 39.05
C GLY A 27 -16.68 -17.88 39.22
N CYS A 28 -15.68 -17.14 38.73
CA CYS A 28 -14.30 -17.23 39.23
C CYS A 28 -13.60 -15.88 38.99
N SER A 29 -14.06 -14.87 39.74
CA SER A 29 -13.19 -13.76 40.15
C SER A 29 -12.17 -14.35 41.14
N SER A 30 -10.89 -14.04 40.94
CA SER A 30 -9.73 -14.40 41.76
C SER A 30 -9.06 -15.77 41.51
N CYS A 31 -8.47 -15.93 40.34
CA CYS A 31 -7.12 -16.51 40.24
C CYS A 31 -6.30 -15.63 39.31
N GLY A 32 -5.15 -15.15 39.77
CA GLY A 32 -4.20 -14.35 39.01
C GLY A 32 -3.56 -15.14 37.87
N ALA A 33 -4.36 -15.45 36.84
CA ALA A 33 -3.84 -15.88 35.55
C ALA A 33 -2.99 -14.72 35.04
N LYS A 34 -1.66 -14.91 35.04
CA LYS A 34 -0.75 -14.09 34.27
C LYS A 34 -1.34 -14.04 32.86
N ARG A 35 -1.94 -12.92 32.48
CA ARG A 35 -2.54 -12.72 31.16
C ARG A 35 -1.47 -13.09 30.15
N ASP A 36 -1.64 -14.20 29.45
CA ASP A 36 -0.69 -14.64 28.45
C ASP A 36 -0.64 -13.57 27.35
N PRO A 37 0.49 -12.90 27.11
CA PRO A 37 0.66 -11.96 26.02
C PRO A 37 0.18 -12.50 24.68
N MET A 38 0.35 -13.81 24.45
CA MET A 38 -0.06 -14.47 23.21
C MET A 38 -1.58 -14.52 23.04
N ALA A 39 -2.35 -14.63 24.12
CA ALA A 39 -3.81 -14.68 24.04
C ALA A 39 -4.42 -13.40 23.45
N LYS A 40 -3.80 -12.23 23.68
CA LYS A 40 -4.24 -10.96 23.08
C LYS A 40 -3.93 -10.90 21.59
N LEU A 41 -2.77 -11.41 21.19
CA LEU A 41 -2.35 -11.46 19.79
C LEU A 41 -3.24 -12.43 19.00
N ASP A 42 -3.50 -13.61 19.55
CA ASP A 42 -4.41 -14.59 18.96
C ASP A 42 -5.84 -14.06 18.89
N GLY A 43 -6.30 -13.33 19.91
CA GLY A 43 -7.61 -12.68 19.91
C GLY A 43 -7.76 -11.63 18.81
N LEU A 44 -6.72 -10.81 18.58
CA LEU A 44 -6.69 -9.85 17.47
C LEU A 44 -6.72 -10.55 16.12
N GLU A 45 -5.89 -11.60 15.94
CA GLU A 45 -5.89 -12.39 14.71
C GLU A 45 -7.27 -12.98 14.44
N GLN A 46 -7.90 -13.58 15.45
CA GLN A 46 -9.24 -14.16 15.33
C GLN A 46 -10.30 -13.10 14.99
N ALA A 47 -10.24 -11.91 15.59
CA ALA A 47 -11.16 -10.82 15.26
C ALA A 47 -11.00 -10.36 13.80
N LEU A 48 -9.76 -10.24 13.33
CA LEU A 48 -9.46 -9.92 11.93
C LEU A 48 -9.91 -11.04 10.97
N VAL A 49 -9.74 -12.30 11.37
CA VAL A 49 -10.18 -13.47 10.60
C VAL A 49 -11.70 -13.55 10.51
N ALA A 50 -12.41 -13.19 11.59
CA ALA A 50 -13.87 -13.24 11.62
C ALA A 50 -14.50 -12.24 10.64
N GLY A 51 -13.84 -11.12 10.35
CA GLY A 51 -14.32 -10.12 9.39
C GLY A 51 -15.59 -9.39 9.83
N ASP A 52 -15.90 -9.39 11.12
CA ASP A 52 -16.98 -8.59 11.71
C ASP A 52 -16.44 -7.21 12.08
N ASP A 53 -16.74 -6.22 11.25
CA ASP A 53 -16.26 -4.84 11.42
C ASP A 53 -16.70 -4.23 12.76
N ALA A 54 -17.89 -4.57 13.26
CA ALA A 54 -18.40 -4.01 14.52
C ALA A 54 -17.67 -4.63 15.73
N ALA A 55 -17.46 -5.94 15.70
CA ALA A 55 -16.68 -6.63 16.73
C ALA A 55 -15.21 -6.18 16.71
N LEU A 56 -14.61 -6.08 15.51
CA LEU A 56 -13.25 -5.60 15.34
C LEU A 56 -13.11 -4.15 15.83
N ALA A 57 -14.03 -3.24 15.48
CA ALA A 57 -14.00 -1.87 15.95
C ALA A 57 -14.03 -1.78 17.48
N LYS A 58 -14.81 -2.63 18.15
CA LYS A 58 -14.85 -2.72 19.62
C LYS A 58 -13.50 -3.17 20.19
N THR A 59 -12.88 -4.19 19.61
CA THR A 59 -11.53 -4.65 20.01
C THR A 59 -10.48 -3.55 19.81
N LEU A 60 -10.52 -2.83 18.68
CA LEU A 60 -9.55 -1.80 18.35
C LEU A 60 -9.73 -0.50 19.17
N ALA A 61 -10.92 -0.27 19.73
CA ALA A 61 -11.23 0.89 20.57
C ALA A 61 -10.51 0.86 21.94
N GLU A 62 -10.01 -0.31 22.36
CA GLU A 62 -9.28 -0.47 23.62
C GLU A 62 -7.86 0.12 23.59
N TYR A 63 -7.36 0.46 22.40
CA TYR A 63 -5.99 0.91 22.18
C TYR A 63 -5.94 2.43 21.91
N PRO A 64 -4.86 3.14 22.29
CA PRO A 64 -4.73 4.57 22.01
C PRO A 64 -4.65 4.85 20.49
N LYS A 65 -5.21 5.97 20.04
CA LYS A 65 -5.15 6.42 18.64
C LYS A 65 -3.81 7.06 18.30
N CYS A 66 -3.39 6.86 17.06
CA CYS A 66 -2.18 7.47 16.54
C CYS A 66 -2.50 8.80 15.84
N GLU A 67 -2.44 9.90 16.58
CA GLU A 67 -2.58 11.24 16.02
C GLU A 67 -1.31 11.68 15.29
N MET A 68 -1.49 12.45 14.21
CA MET A 68 -0.36 13.06 13.51
C MET A 68 0.19 14.25 14.30
N PRO A 69 1.52 14.36 14.43
CA PRO A 69 2.09 15.67 14.69
C PRO A 69 1.79 16.61 13.50
N PRO A 70 1.60 17.91 13.74
CA PRO A 70 1.48 18.91 12.67
C PRO A 70 2.65 18.79 11.67
N LEU A 71 2.44 19.18 10.41
CA LEU A 71 3.44 19.10 9.32
C LEU A 71 4.83 19.63 9.72
N GLU A 72 4.86 20.69 10.54
CA GLU A 72 6.05 21.33 11.10
C GLU A 72 6.87 20.45 12.05
N ARG A 73 6.22 19.48 12.70
CA ARG A 73 6.84 18.48 13.59
C ARG A 73 6.93 17.11 12.96
N ALA A 74 6.48 16.92 11.72
CA ALA A 74 6.54 15.62 11.04
C ALA A 74 7.98 15.08 11.02
N LEU A 75 8.97 15.95 10.77
CA LEU A 75 10.38 15.56 10.70
C LEU A 75 10.97 15.08 12.05
N ASP A 76 10.52 15.65 13.18
CA ASP A 76 11.00 15.29 14.53
C ASP A 76 10.11 14.25 15.25
N GLY A 77 8.85 14.10 14.80
CA GLY A 77 7.79 13.32 15.43
C GLY A 77 7.41 12.02 14.72
N LEU A 78 7.95 11.74 13.53
CA LEU A 78 7.71 10.49 12.79
C LEU A 78 8.54 9.30 13.30
N SER A 79 9.29 9.45 14.40
CA SER A 79 9.99 8.30 14.98
C SER A 79 8.96 7.31 15.55
N PRO A 80 8.85 6.08 15.01
CA PRO A 80 7.84 5.12 15.45
C PRO A 80 7.98 4.71 16.93
N SER A 81 9.10 5.06 17.55
CA SER A 81 9.43 4.82 18.96
C SER A 81 8.92 5.90 19.92
N LYS A 82 8.32 6.99 19.42
CA LYS A 82 7.72 8.06 20.23
C LYS A 82 6.26 8.26 19.78
N GLY A 83 5.31 8.13 20.70
CA GLY A 83 3.87 8.31 20.41
C GLY A 83 3.02 7.12 20.86
N CYS A 84 1.92 6.86 20.14
CA CYS A 84 0.93 5.81 20.44
C CYS A 84 1.48 4.37 20.32
N LEU A 85 2.44 4.13 19.42
CA LEU A 85 2.86 2.77 19.04
C LEU A 85 3.48 1.99 20.21
N PRO A 86 4.37 2.57 21.03
CA PRO A 86 4.85 1.93 22.26
C PRO A 86 3.74 1.49 23.21
N ASP A 87 2.69 2.29 23.39
CA ASP A 87 1.58 1.98 24.28
C ASP A 87 0.74 0.83 23.73
N ILE A 88 0.46 0.83 22.42
CA ILE A 88 -0.23 -0.28 21.75
C ILE A 88 0.59 -1.57 21.88
N ALA A 89 1.88 -1.52 21.57
CA ALA A 89 2.76 -2.69 21.66
C ALA A 89 2.86 -3.22 23.11
N THR A 90 2.94 -2.33 24.10
CA THR A 90 2.95 -2.71 25.52
C THR A 90 1.63 -3.33 25.94
N ALA A 91 0.49 -2.79 25.48
CA ALA A 91 -0.83 -3.37 25.72
C ALA A 91 -0.98 -4.77 25.10
N LEU A 92 -0.29 -5.05 24.00
CA LEU A 92 -0.18 -6.35 23.34
C LEU A 92 0.88 -7.28 23.97
N GLY A 93 1.61 -6.81 24.98
CA GLY A 93 2.52 -7.61 25.79
C GLY A 93 4.01 -7.44 25.51
N SER A 94 4.40 -6.45 24.70
CA SER A 94 5.81 -6.07 24.57
C SER A 94 6.35 -5.49 25.87
N ARG A 95 7.56 -5.90 26.27
CA ARG A 95 8.30 -5.31 27.39
C ARG A 95 9.18 -4.14 26.98
N LYS A 96 9.47 -4.01 25.69
CA LYS A 96 10.38 -2.99 25.13
C LYS A 96 9.62 -1.87 24.42
N GLY A 97 8.29 -1.89 24.46
CA GLY A 97 7.45 -1.01 23.64
C GLY A 97 7.48 -1.42 22.17
N TYR A 98 7.37 -0.44 21.28
CA TYR A 98 7.34 -0.67 19.84
C TYR A 98 8.76 -0.78 19.27
N ALA A 99 9.12 -1.98 18.84
CA ALA A 99 10.39 -2.25 18.17
C ALA A 99 10.13 -2.44 16.67
N PRO A 100 10.44 -1.46 15.80
CA PRO A 100 10.26 -1.65 14.36
C PRO A 100 11.42 -2.39 13.70
N LYS A 101 12.54 -2.69 14.39
CA LYS A 101 13.74 -3.26 13.76
C LYS A 101 14.58 -4.10 14.75
N PRO A 102 14.52 -5.45 14.68
CA PRO A 102 13.50 -6.24 13.99
C PRO A 102 12.15 -6.18 14.72
N PRO A 103 11.02 -6.27 14.01
CA PRO A 103 9.71 -6.23 14.62
C PRO A 103 9.32 -7.56 15.27
N ASP A 104 8.91 -7.47 16.53
CA ASP A 104 8.37 -8.62 17.28
C ASP A 104 6.86 -8.81 17.02
N GLN A 105 6.27 -9.85 17.63
CA GLN A 105 4.84 -10.15 17.47
C GLN A 105 3.93 -8.96 17.83
N SER A 106 4.29 -8.22 18.89
CA SER A 106 3.53 -7.06 19.37
C SER A 106 3.66 -5.86 18.43
N ALA A 107 4.83 -5.62 17.85
CA ALA A 107 5.04 -4.57 16.86
C ALA A 107 4.25 -4.85 15.56
N ASN A 108 4.23 -6.10 15.10
CA ASN A 108 3.41 -6.50 13.95
C ASN A 108 1.91 -6.34 14.21
N ALA A 109 1.44 -6.75 15.39
CA ALA A 109 0.04 -6.56 15.78
C ALA A 109 -0.31 -5.08 15.99
N ALA A 110 0.59 -4.26 16.54
CA ALA A 110 0.39 -2.82 16.66
C ALA A 110 0.25 -2.16 15.28
N ALA A 111 1.12 -2.53 14.32
CA ALA A 111 1.00 -2.09 12.94
C ALA A 111 -0.34 -2.51 12.30
N ALA A 112 -0.81 -3.74 12.56
CA ALA A 112 -2.11 -4.20 12.10
C ALA A 112 -3.27 -3.35 12.66
N ILE A 113 -3.24 -3.02 13.96
CA ILE A 113 -4.24 -2.15 14.61
C ILE A 113 -4.28 -0.78 13.95
N VAL A 114 -3.12 -0.16 13.72
CA VAL A 114 -3.03 1.18 13.11
C VAL A 114 -3.54 1.17 11.66
N LEU A 115 -3.23 0.13 10.88
CA LEU A 115 -3.77 -0.01 9.52
C LEU A 115 -5.29 -0.19 9.51
N ALA A 116 -5.81 -1.07 10.38
CA ALA A 116 -7.24 -1.39 10.43
C ALA A 116 -8.10 -0.23 10.96
N ARG A 117 -7.64 0.44 12.03
CA ARG A 117 -8.39 1.50 12.71
C ARG A 117 -8.11 2.88 12.15
N ASP A 118 -6.83 3.25 12.11
CA ASP A 118 -6.41 4.63 11.86
C ASP A 118 -6.20 4.89 10.37
N LYS A 119 -5.98 3.83 9.57
CA LYS A 119 -5.70 3.90 8.12
C LYS A 119 -4.42 4.69 7.87
N ARG A 120 -3.37 4.41 8.65
CA ARG A 120 -2.09 5.12 8.67
C ARG A 120 -0.92 4.16 8.52
N GLY A 121 -0.59 3.81 7.28
CA GLY A 121 0.60 3.02 7.00
C GLY A 121 1.90 3.81 7.18
N ASP A 122 1.84 5.12 6.97
CA ASP A 122 2.98 6.03 6.93
C ASP A 122 3.67 6.29 8.28
N VAL A 123 3.00 6.01 9.40
CA VAL A 123 3.55 6.23 10.75
C VAL A 123 4.38 5.04 11.26
N LEU A 124 4.46 3.95 10.49
CA LEU A 124 4.99 2.67 10.97
C LEU A 124 6.50 2.48 10.72
N GLY A 125 7.17 3.45 10.10
CA GLY A 125 8.62 3.43 9.86
C GLY A 125 8.99 2.95 8.46
N GLU A 126 10.08 2.17 8.33
CA GLU A 126 10.63 1.75 7.04
C GLU A 126 9.82 0.61 6.40
N SER A 127 9.28 0.84 5.19
CA SER A 127 8.49 -0.16 4.43
C SER A 127 9.21 -1.49 4.20
N ASP A 128 10.53 -1.50 3.99
CA ASP A 128 11.28 -2.73 3.70
C ASP A 128 11.21 -3.76 4.84
N VAL A 129 11.21 -3.29 6.08
CA VAL A 129 11.08 -4.17 7.23
C VAL A 129 9.71 -4.86 7.21
N TRP A 130 8.66 -4.09 6.94
CA TRP A 130 7.30 -4.61 6.89
C TRP A 130 7.07 -5.53 5.70
N LEU A 131 7.65 -5.22 4.54
CA LEU A 131 7.66 -6.13 3.38
C LEU A 131 8.31 -7.49 3.73
N GLY A 132 9.39 -7.47 4.53
CA GLY A 132 9.99 -8.68 5.07
C GLY A 132 9.02 -9.49 5.95
N MET A 133 8.31 -8.82 6.86
CA MET A 133 7.34 -9.47 7.75
C MET A 133 6.12 -10.00 6.99
N LEU A 134 5.59 -9.24 6.03
CA LEU A 134 4.52 -9.69 5.16
C LEU A 134 4.93 -10.93 4.37
N ARG A 135 6.18 -10.98 3.88
CA ARG A 135 6.69 -12.11 3.09
C ARG A 135 6.92 -13.38 3.91
N GLY A 136 7.47 -13.27 5.11
CA GLY A 136 8.02 -14.44 5.82
C GLY A 136 7.80 -14.50 7.33
N GLY A 137 7.18 -13.49 7.95
CA GLY A 137 6.93 -13.51 9.40
C GLY A 137 5.95 -14.61 9.82
N GLU A 138 6.21 -15.29 10.93
CA GLU A 138 5.35 -16.35 11.45
C GLU A 138 4.68 -15.93 12.77
N GLY A 139 3.53 -16.53 13.07
CA GLY A 139 2.77 -16.27 14.29
C GLY A 139 1.61 -15.26 14.13
N PRO A 140 0.89 -14.98 15.22
CA PRO A 140 -0.35 -14.20 15.20
C PRO A 140 -0.13 -12.72 14.86
N GLY A 141 1.02 -12.14 15.23
CA GLY A 141 1.36 -10.75 14.91
C GLY A 141 1.51 -10.54 13.41
N PRO A 142 2.45 -11.24 12.73
CA PRO A 142 2.59 -11.16 11.27
C PRO A 142 1.33 -11.59 10.50
N SER A 143 0.56 -12.57 11.01
CA SER A 143 -0.73 -12.95 10.41
C SER A 143 -1.75 -11.82 10.48
N SER A 144 -1.88 -11.16 11.63
CA SER A 144 -2.71 -9.96 11.79
C SER A 144 -2.27 -8.85 10.85
N LEU A 145 -0.96 -8.61 10.72
CA LEU A 145 -0.41 -7.62 9.80
C LEU A 145 -0.77 -7.91 8.34
N ARG A 146 -0.67 -9.17 7.90
CA ARG A 146 -1.06 -9.58 6.54
C ARG A 146 -2.54 -9.34 6.28
N ILE A 147 -3.41 -9.75 7.21
CA ILE A 147 -4.86 -9.59 7.05
C ILE A 147 -5.23 -8.11 7.01
N ALA A 148 -4.70 -7.29 7.93
CA ALA A 148 -4.96 -5.86 7.97
C ALA A 148 -4.47 -5.17 6.69
N THR A 149 -3.24 -5.47 6.24
CA THR A 149 -2.67 -4.91 5.00
C THR A 149 -3.49 -5.32 3.78
N ALA A 150 -3.79 -6.62 3.61
CA ALA A 150 -4.55 -7.12 2.47
C ALA A 150 -5.98 -6.57 2.45
N THR A 151 -6.62 -6.47 3.62
CA THR A 151 -7.97 -5.88 3.74
C THR A 151 -7.94 -4.41 3.32
N ARG A 152 -7.00 -3.65 3.86
CA ARG A 152 -6.91 -2.22 3.57
C ARG A 152 -6.51 -1.93 2.13
N MET A 153 -5.62 -2.74 1.54
CA MET A 153 -5.34 -2.70 0.11
C MET A 153 -6.59 -3.01 -0.71
N ALA A 154 -7.37 -4.05 -0.36
CA ALA A 154 -8.61 -4.34 -1.08
C ALA A 154 -9.63 -3.19 -1.02
N ASP A 155 -9.75 -2.50 0.12
CA ASP A 155 -10.62 -1.32 0.26
C ASP A 155 -10.21 -0.16 -0.65
N VAL A 156 -8.89 0.01 -0.83
CA VAL A 156 -8.30 1.10 -1.61
C VAL A 156 -8.13 0.75 -3.09
N ALA A 157 -8.14 -0.54 -3.45
CA ALA A 157 -7.92 -1.04 -4.80
C ALA A 157 -8.76 -0.35 -5.90
N PRO A 158 -10.03 0.05 -5.67
CA PRO A 158 -10.79 0.83 -6.67
C PRO A 158 -10.14 2.15 -7.07
N LYS A 159 -9.42 2.82 -6.15
CA LYS A 159 -8.68 4.07 -6.45
C LYS A 159 -7.39 3.82 -7.25
N VAL A 160 -6.84 2.62 -7.14
CA VAL A 160 -5.66 2.16 -7.88
C VAL A 160 -6.02 1.78 -9.31
N GLY A 161 -7.08 1.00 -9.50
CA GLY A 161 -7.46 0.44 -10.81
C GLY A 161 -8.20 1.39 -11.74
N ARG A 162 -7.76 2.64 -11.86
CA ARG A 162 -8.30 3.65 -12.78
C ARG A 162 -7.17 4.36 -13.54
N GLU A 163 -7.57 5.16 -14.52
CA GLU A 163 -6.69 6.10 -15.22
C GLU A 163 -6.41 7.31 -14.33
N ILE A 164 -5.16 7.75 -14.30
CA ILE A 164 -4.65 8.86 -13.49
C ILE A 164 -3.82 9.77 -14.39
N ASP A 165 -4.40 10.89 -14.80
CA ASP A 165 -3.83 11.85 -15.76
C ASP A 165 -3.72 13.28 -15.23
N ASP A 166 -4.28 13.57 -14.06
CA ASP A 166 -4.18 14.85 -13.35
C ASP A 166 -3.53 14.73 -11.95
N GLU A 167 -3.07 15.87 -11.42
CA GLU A 167 -2.36 15.92 -10.13
C GLU A 167 -3.26 15.61 -8.93
N ALA A 168 -4.55 15.96 -8.97
CA ALA A 168 -5.45 15.69 -7.86
C ALA A 168 -5.71 14.19 -7.72
N ALA A 169 -5.91 13.49 -8.85
CA ALA A 169 -6.03 12.04 -8.90
C ALA A 169 -4.73 11.34 -8.45
N ALA A 170 -3.56 11.86 -8.84
CA ALA A 170 -2.26 11.36 -8.41
C ALA A 170 -2.03 11.54 -6.89
N ALA A 171 -2.39 12.70 -6.34
CA ALA A 171 -2.33 12.98 -4.92
C ALA A 171 -3.27 12.07 -4.12
N GLU A 172 -4.49 11.88 -4.61
CA GLU A 172 -5.47 10.98 -3.99
C GLU A 172 -4.97 9.52 -3.99
N LEU A 173 -4.38 9.07 -5.10
CA LEU A 173 -3.79 7.74 -5.22
C LEU A 173 -2.68 7.55 -4.19
N ALA A 174 -1.71 8.46 -4.13
CA ALA A 174 -0.59 8.37 -3.21
C ALA A 174 -1.07 8.31 -1.75
N LYS A 175 -2.00 9.20 -1.36
CA LYS A 175 -2.58 9.19 0.00
C LYS A 175 -3.32 7.90 0.31
N ALA A 176 -4.07 7.38 -0.66
CA ALA A 176 -4.80 6.14 -0.48
C ALA A 176 -3.84 4.96 -0.25
N ILE A 177 -2.75 4.87 -1.03
CA ILE A 177 -1.71 3.86 -0.85
C ILE A 177 -1.01 4.01 0.51
N ALA A 178 -0.68 5.23 0.92
CA ALA A 178 -0.09 5.52 2.23
C ALA A 178 -0.98 5.05 3.39
N SER A 179 -2.30 5.07 3.19
CA SER A 179 -3.26 4.58 4.17
C SER A 179 -3.32 3.06 4.29
N ALA A 180 -2.74 2.33 3.33
CA ALA A 180 -2.87 0.89 3.19
C ALA A 180 -1.57 0.12 3.43
N ILE A 181 -0.41 0.71 3.17
CA ILE A 181 0.86 0.00 3.19
C ILE A 181 1.67 0.37 4.44
N PRO A 182 2.05 -0.60 5.28
CA PRO A 182 2.88 -0.33 6.44
C PRO A 182 4.26 0.19 6.05
N GLY A 183 4.64 1.31 6.65
CA GLY A 183 5.89 2.02 6.40
C GLY A 183 5.93 2.80 5.08
N ALA A 184 4.77 3.13 4.51
CA ALA A 184 4.70 3.99 3.34
C ALA A 184 5.38 5.34 3.59
N CYS A 185 5.96 5.93 2.54
CA CYS A 185 6.63 7.23 2.65
C CYS A 185 5.63 8.29 3.16
N PRO A 186 5.95 9.03 4.25
CA PRO A 186 5.07 10.07 4.80
C PRO A 186 4.67 11.15 3.80
N THR A 187 5.55 11.43 2.83
CA THR A 187 5.25 12.30 1.67
C THR A 187 3.93 11.94 1.01
N TYR A 188 3.65 10.64 0.79
CA TYR A 188 2.46 10.19 0.08
C TYR A 188 1.16 10.58 0.79
N HIS A 189 1.15 10.55 2.13
CA HIS A 189 -0.01 11.00 2.90
C HIS A 189 -0.17 12.52 2.79
N HIS A 190 0.92 13.27 2.98
CA HIS A 190 0.89 14.73 3.02
C HIS A 190 0.57 15.39 1.68
N ILE A 191 1.01 14.82 0.55
CA ILE A 191 0.69 15.39 -0.78
C ILE A 191 -0.81 15.34 -1.11
N GLY A 192 -1.57 14.47 -0.43
CA GLY A 192 -3.03 14.43 -0.57
C GLY A 192 -3.78 15.51 0.21
N ASP A 193 -3.10 16.21 1.13
CA ASP A 193 -3.68 17.27 1.96
C ASP A 193 -3.06 18.65 1.68
N THR A 194 -1.80 18.67 1.26
CA THR A 194 -1.01 19.88 1.04
C THR A 194 -0.34 19.80 -0.33
N PRO A 195 -0.44 20.84 -1.18
CA PRO A 195 0.28 20.88 -2.45
C PRO A 195 1.77 20.62 -2.26
N ALA A 196 2.39 19.85 -3.17
CA ALA A 196 3.79 19.44 -3.07
C ALA A 196 4.75 20.63 -2.84
N SER A 197 4.50 21.76 -3.50
CA SER A 197 5.29 23.00 -3.40
C SER A 197 5.23 23.70 -2.04
N LYS A 198 4.31 23.29 -1.15
CA LYS A 198 4.17 23.81 0.22
C LYS A 198 4.68 22.84 1.27
N LEU A 199 5.18 21.67 0.88
CA LEU A 199 5.79 20.72 1.80
C LEU A 199 7.21 21.17 2.16
N PRO A 200 7.68 20.88 3.39
CA PRO A 200 9.11 20.98 3.70
C PRO A 200 9.92 20.12 2.72
N ALA A 201 11.12 20.56 2.35
CA ALA A 201 11.97 19.87 1.37
C ALA A 201 12.16 18.37 1.69
N ALA A 202 12.30 18.00 2.96
CA ALA A 202 12.45 16.59 3.36
C ALA A 202 11.20 15.71 3.10
N LEU A 203 10.02 16.31 2.92
CA LEU A 203 8.77 15.66 2.55
C LEU A 203 8.35 15.95 1.11
N GLU A 204 9.04 16.84 0.40
CA GLU A 204 8.77 17.13 -1.00
C GLU A 204 9.11 15.92 -1.88
N PRO A 205 8.24 15.50 -2.82
CA PRO A 205 8.44 14.29 -3.63
C PRO A 205 9.80 14.18 -4.33
N ASP A 206 10.35 15.31 -4.75
CA ASP A 206 11.59 15.36 -5.53
C ASP A 206 12.84 15.18 -4.65
N HIS A 207 12.72 15.43 -3.35
CA HIS A 207 13.82 15.42 -2.38
C HIS A 207 13.69 14.33 -1.31
N ALA A 208 12.47 13.84 -1.06
CA ALA A 208 12.20 12.84 -0.03
C ALA A 208 12.89 11.50 -0.35
N ALA A 209 13.83 11.09 0.50
CA ALA A 209 14.61 9.86 0.31
C ALA A 209 13.75 8.59 0.21
N CYS A 210 12.62 8.52 0.92
CA CYS A 210 11.72 7.39 0.82
C CYS A 210 11.02 7.28 -0.55
N VAL A 211 10.72 8.40 -1.22
CA VAL A 211 10.18 8.39 -2.59
C VAL A 211 11.23 7.86 -3.56
N GLN A 212 12.47 8.32 -3.43
CA GLN A 212 13.60 7.86 -4.25
C GLN A 212 13.82 6.35 -4.12
N HIS A 213 13.77 5.86 -2.88
CA HIS A 213 13.90 4.45 -2.56
C HIS A 213 12.78 3.61 -3.19
N ASP A 214 11.53 4.04 -3.02
CA ASP A 214 10.38 3.30 -3.56
C ASP A 214 10.36 3.27 -5.09
N LEU A 215 10.74 4.37 -5.76
CA LEU A 215 10.91 4.41 -7.22
C LEU A 215 11.99 3.45 -7.73
N SER A 216 13.00 3.17 -6.91
CA SER A 216 14.12 2.29 -7.23
C SER A 216 13.83 0.81 -6.95
N ARG A 217 12.61 0.47 -6.52
CA ARG A 217 12.17 -0.92 -6.36
C ARG A 217 12.17 -1.65 -7.70
N ARG A 218 12.21 -2.98 -7.65
CA ARG A 218 12.29 -3.87 -8.83
C ARG A 218 11.29 -3.53 -9.94
N ASP A 219 10.05 -3.22 -9.57
CA ASP A 219 8.95 -2.92 -10.52
C ASP A 219 8.64 -1.41 -10.57
N GLY A 220 9.57 -0.59 -10.10
CA GLY A 220 9.50 0.86 -10.16
C GLY A 220 10.15 1.42 -11.43
N PRO A 221 9.77 2.64 -11.83
CA PRO A 221 10.30 3.28 -13.03
C PRO A 221 11.73 3.82 -12.85
N GLY A 222 12.31 3.69 -11.66
CA GLY A 222 13.63 4.21 -11.31
C GLY A 222 13.60 5.65 -10.79
N PRO A 223 14.71 6.12 -10.19
CA PRO A 223 14.79 7.44 -9.56
C PRO A 223 14.74 8.59 -10.58
N GLY A 224 14.86 8.32 -11.88
CA GLY A 224 14.69 9.34 -12.91
C GLY A 224 13.23 9.77 -13.10
N TYR A 225 12.24 8.99 -12.65
CA TYR A 225 10.86 9.19 -13.06
C TYR A 225 10.20 10.48 -12.56
N GLY A 226 9.68 11.28 -13.50
CA GLY A 226 8.78 12.40 -13.22
C GLY A 226 9.28 13.44 -12.21
N PHE A 227 8.36 14.30 -11.78
CA PHE A 227 8.55 15.32 -10.74
C PHE A 227 7.26 15.51 -9.93
N GLY A 228 7.38 16.12 -8.75
CA GLY A 228 6.25 16.51 -7.91
C GLY A 228 5.26 15.37 -7.60
N THR A 229 3.97 15.66 -7.73
CA THR A 229 2.89 14.74 -7.32
C THR A 229 2.91 13.40 -8.08
N PHE A 230 3.17 13.42 -9.40
CA PHE A 230 3.24 12.18 -10.21
C PHE A 230 4.44 11.31 -9.82
N ARG A 231 5.55 11.92 -9.44
CA ARG A 231 6.72 11.20 -8.91
C ARG A 231 6.38 10.45 -7.63
N ALA A 232 5.71 11.11 -6.69
CA ALA A 232 5.24 10.48 -5.46
C ALA A 232 4.20 9.39 -5.74
N ALA A 233 3.26 9.60 -6.66
CA ALA A 233 2.26 8.60 -7.02
C ALA A 233 2.89 7.33 -7.62
N GLU A 234 3.89 7.43 -8.50
CA GLU A 234 4.61 6.24 -9.00
C GLU A 234 5.47 5.58 -7.93
N GLY A 235 6.10 6.35 -7.03
CA GLY A 235 6.78 5.78 -5.86
C GLY A 235 5.82 4.93 -5.03
N ALA A 236 4.64 5.48 -4.72
CA ALA A 236 3.59 4.77 -4.01
C ALA A 236 3.12 3.53 -4.77
N MET A 237 2.92 3.60 -6.09
CA MET A 237 2.55 2.44 -6.91
C MET A 237 3.63 1.36 -6.97
N SER A 238 4.91 1.75 -6.98
CA SER A 238 6.03 0.82 -6.92
C SER A 238 6.04 0.06 -5.59
N LEU A 239 5.76 0.77 -4.49
CA LEU A 239 5.58 0.16 -3.17
C LEU A 239 4.32 -0.73 -3.11
N TRP A 240 3.22 -0.34 -3.75
CA TRP A 240 2.00 -1.14 -3.88
C TRP A 240 2.27 -2.49 -4.53
N ARG A 241 2.92 -2.50 -5.70
CA ARG A 241 3.29 -3.74 -6.42
C ARG A 241 4.20 -4.62 -5.56
N ALA A 242 5.18 -4.03 -4.87
CA ALA A 242 6.05 -4.76 -3.96
C ALA A 242 5.29 -5.39 -2.78
N THR A 243 4.29 -4.69 -2.24
CA THR A 243 3.45 -5.17 -1.14
C THR A 243 2.52 -6.29 -1.58
N GLU A 244 1.90 -6.16 -2.75
CA GLU A 244 1.11 -7.23 -3.39
C GLU A 244 1.94 -8.52 -3.54
N ALA A 245 3.16 -8.40 -4.10
CA ALA A 245 4.07 -9.53 -4.23
C ALA A 245 4.47 -10.12 -2.87
N ALA A 246 4.70 -9.28 -1.86
CA ALA A 246 5.01 -9.74 -0.50
C ALA A 246 3.84 -10.49 0.14
N LEU A 247 2.60 -10.01 -0.01
CA LEU A 247 1.39 -10.69 0.46
C LEU A 247 1.19 -12.04 -0.23
N ARG A 248 1.41 -12.10 -1.55
CA ARG A 248 1.30 -13.35 -2.31
C ARG A 248 2.31 -14.41 -1.86
N LEU A 249 3.52 -14.00 -1.49
CA LEU A 249 4.52 -14.90 -0.89
C LEU A 249 4.15 -15.27 0.55
N GLY A 250 3.72 -14.29 1.35
CA GLY A 250 3.28 -14.46 2.73
C GLY A 250 2.11 -15.42 2.91
N ALA A 251 1.16 -15.42 1.97
CA ALA A 251 0.03 -16.32 1.97
C ALA A 251 0.47 -17.80 1.94
N LYS A 252 1.59 -18.12 1.27
CA LYS A 252 2.11 -19.50 1.17
C LYS A 252 2.59 -20.07 2.49
N VAL A 253 3.10 -19.21 3.37
CA VAL A 253 3.61 -19.57 4.71
C VAL A 253 2.61 -19.27 5.83
N SER A 254 1.43 -18.73 5.49
CA SER A 254 0.40 -18.39 6.46
C SER A 254 -0.45 -19.61 6.85
N PRO A 255 -1.01 -19.65 8.07
CA PRO A 255 -2.00 -20.65 8.45
C PRO A 255 -3.19 -20.70 7.48
N PRO A 256 -3.88 -21.86 7.32
CA PRO A 256 -4.92 -22.02 6.31
C PRO A 256 -6.02 -20.96 6.32
N LYS A 257 -6.48 -20.54 7.51
CA LYS A 257 -7.52 -19.49 7.65
C LYS A 257 -7.03 -18.13 7.18
N VAL A 258 -5.81 -17.74 7.59
CA VAL A 258 -5.16 -16.48 7.20
C VAL A 258 -4.92 -16.46 5.70
N ARG A 259 -4.36 -17.55 5.15
CA ARG A 259 -4.12 -17.71 3.72
C ARG A 259 -5.39 -17.50 2.90
N ALA A 260 -6.50 -18.14 3.29
CA ALA A 260 -7.76 -18.02 2.58
C ALA A 260 -8.25 -16.56 2.49
N ILE A 261 -8.14 -15.80 3.58
CA ILE A 261 -8.52 -14.39 3.61
C ILE A 261 -7.59 -13.54 2.76
N VAL A 262 -6.27 -13.72 2.89
CA VAL A 262 -5.29 -12.96 2.10
C VAL A 262 -5.47 -13.24 0.61
N GLU A 263 -5.70 -14.50 0.20
CA GLU A 263 -5.97 -14.86 -1.19
C GLU A 263 -7.29 -14.26 -1.70
N GLN A 264 -8.35 -14.25 -0.88
CA GLN A 264 -9.61 -13.59 -1.23
C GLN A 264 -9.40 -12.09 -1.49
N LYS A 265 -8.60 -11.41 -0.66
CA LYS A 265 -8.30 -9.98 -0.83
C LYS A 265 -7.39 -9.73 -2.03
N LEU A 266 -6.39 -10.59 -2.27
CA LEU A 266 -5.53 -10.51 -3.46
C LEU A 266 -6.33 -10.63 -4.76
N ALA A 267 -7.37 -11.47 -4.80
CA ALA A 267 -8.26 -11.57 -5.95
C ALA A 267 -9.00 -10.25 -6.29
N ILE A 268 -9.12 -9.33 -5.34
CA ILE A 268 -9.66 -7.97 -5.55
C ILE A 268 -8.55 -7.01 -5.99
N ILE A 269 -7.37 -7.13 -5.37
CA ILE A 269 -6.23 -6.22 -5.55
C ILE A 269 -5.61 -6.36 -6.94
N GLU A 270 -5.23 -7.57 -7.34
CA GLU A 270 -4.39 -7.81 -8.52
C GLU A 270 -5.03 -7.33 -9.83
N PRO A 271 -6.33 -7.57 -10.11
CA PRO A 271 -6.95 -7.02 -11.31
C PRO A 271 -6.94 -5.49 -11.34
N ARG A 272 -7.01 -4.83 -10.18
CA ARG A 272 -6.96 -3.37 -10.08
C ARG A 272 -5.55 -2.85 -10.27
N THR A 273 -4.54 -3.54 -9.73
CA THR A 273 -3.13 -3.22 -9.99
C THR A 273 -2.83 -3.27 -11.48
N LEU A 274 -3.32 -4.29 -12.19
CA LEU A 274 -3.13 -4.44 -13.64
C LEU A 274 -3.92 -3.40 -14.46
N ALA A 275 -5.09 -2.97 -13.96
CA ALA A 275 -5.91 -1.96 -14.63
C ALA A 275 -5.40 -0.52 -14.45
N ASN A 276 -4.46 -0.29 -13.52
CA ASN A 276 -3.90 1.04 -13.28
C ASN A 276 -3.21 1.58 -14.53
N LYS A 277 -3.57 2.81 -14.91
CA LYS A 277 -2.92 3.55 -15.99
C LYS A 277 -2.54 4.92 -15.47
N MET A 278 -1.30 5.05 -15.01
CA MET A 278 -0.77 6.35 -14.62
C MET A 278 -0.09 7.01 -15.83
N LYS A 279 -0.34 8.31 -15.98
CA LYS A 279 0.34 9.14 -16.97
C LYS A 279 1.85 9.06 -16.76
N LYS A 280 2.56 8.68 -17.83
CA LYS A 280 4.02 8.70 -17.86
C LYS A 280 4.52 10.14 -17.90
N VAL A 281 5.33 10.52 -16.92
CA VAL A 281 5.98 11.84 -16.88
C VAL A 281 7.47 11.64 -17.13
N GLN A 282 7.96 12.13 -18.27
CA GLN A 282 9.40 12.19 -18.53
C GLN A 282 10.05 13.21 -17.61
N SER A 283 11.26 12.89 -17.15
CA SER A 283 12.02 13.82 -16.31
C SER A 283 12.52 15.00 -17.16
N GLN A 284 12.54 16.21 -16.58
CA GLN A 284 13.11 17.37 -17.27
C GLN A 284 14.62 17.20 -17.56
N ARG A 285 15.33 16.42 -16.74
CA ARG A 285 16.74 16.06 -16.99
C ARG A 285 16.89 15.16 -18.22
N ASP A 286 15.99 14.20 -18.41
CA ASP A 286 16.01 13.32 -19.59
C ASP A 286 15.68 14.13 -20.83
N ILE A 287 14.73 15.08 -20.78
CA ILE A 287 14.46 15.99 -21.89
C ILE A 287 15.72 16.81 -22.24
N GLY A 288 16.43 17.34 -21.23
CA GLY A 288 17.67 18.09 -21.45
C GLY A 288 18.80 17.24 -22.06
N ILE A 289 19.02 16.03 -21.57
CA ILE A 289 20.05 15.11 -22.07
C ILE A 289 19.67 14.54 -23.44
N ILE A 290 18.41 14.17 -23.65
CA ILE A 290 17.90 13.71 -24.96
C ILE A 290 18.01 14.84 -25.97
N ASN A 291 17.63 16.07 -25.62
CA ASN A 291 17.79 17.22 -26.52
C ASN A 291 19.27 17.52 -26.79
N PHE A 292 20.14 17.40 -25.79
CA PHE A 292 21.58 17.57 -25.96
C PHE A 292 22.17 16.49 -26.87
N MET A 293 21.84 15.22 -26.66
CA MET A 293 22.27 14.12 -27.51
C MET A 293 21.71 14.29 -28.92
N GLY A 294 20.42 14.61 -29.06
CA GLY A 294 19.80 14.92 -30.33
C GLY A 294 20.50 16.05 -31.08
N ALA A 295 20.87 17.13 -30.39
CA ALA A 295 21.63 18.24 -30.96
C ALA A 295 23.06 17.83 -31.33
N ALA A 296 23.78 17.14 -30.45
CA ALA A 296 25.14 16.69 -30.71
C ALA A 296 25.23 15.69 -31.88
N HIS A 297 24.20 14.85 -32.04
CA HIS A 297 24.10 13.92 -33.17
C HIS A 297 23.64 14.62 -34.45
N ALA A 298 22.73 15.60 -34.36
CA ALA A 298 22.35 16.45 -35.50
C ALA A 298 23.54 17.26 -36.02
N ASP A 299 24.38 17.80 -35.13
CA ASP A 299 25.64 18.48 -35.47
C ASP A 299 26.64 17.53 -36.16
N ALA A 300 26.56 16.23 -35.85
CA ALA A 300 27.33 15.17 -36.51
C ALA A 300 26.64 14.59 -37.76
N GLY A 301 25.51 15.17 -38.21
CA GLY A 301 24.76 14.72 -39.38
C GLY A 301 23.91 13.46 -39.18
N ILE A 302 23.70 13.02 -37.93
CA ILE A 302 22.93 11.83 -37.57
C ILE A 302 21.64 12.27 -36.86
N ILE A 303 20.50 12.14 -37.55
CA ILE A 303 19.19 12.41 -36.94
C ILE A 303 18.72 11.15 -36.20
N LEU A 304 18.75 11.19 -34.87
CA LEU A 304 18.38 10.03 -34.05
C LEU A 304 16.86 9.81 -33.91
N TRP A 305 16.04 10.83 -34.17
CA TRP A 305 14.58 10.70 -34.22
C TRP A 305 13.98 11.76 -35.14
N LYS A 306 13.05 11.35 -36.01
CA LYS A 306 12.23 12.26 -36.79
C LYS A 306 11.25 12.96 -35.85
N GLN A 307 11.28 14.28 -35.87
CA GLN A 307 10.33 15.14 -35.17
C GLN A 307 9.01 15.15 -35.96
N ASP A 308 8.31 14.02 -36.02
CA ASP A 308 7.09 13.95 -36.83
C ASP A 308 5.88 14.47 -36.05
N GLY A 309 5.68 15.78 -36.17
CA GLY A 309 4.35 16.36 -36.23
C GLY A 309 3.95 16.65 -37.68
N GLY A 310 3.63 15.60 -38.44
CA GLY A 310 2.76 15.65 -39.63
C GLY A 310 3.22 16.39 -40.89
N ALA A 311 3.53 15.64 -41.95
CA ALA A 311 2.71 15.54 -43.17
C ALA A 311 3.50 14.79 -44.24
N GLU A 312 2.90 13.70 -44.72
CA GLU A 312 3.18 13.00 -45.98
C GLU A 312 4.56 12.35 -46.20
N GLY A 313 4.51 11.04 -46.47
CA GLY A 313 5.37 10.44 -47.49
C GLY A 313 6.48 9.53 -46.99
N GLY A 314 6.22 8.22 -47.10
CA GLY A 314 7.16 7.23 -47.65
C GLY A 314 8.45 6.96 -46.87
N ALA A 315 8.53 5.76 -46.31
CA ALA A 315 9.84 5.13 -46.07
C ALA A 315 10.64 5.06 -47.38
N PRO A 316 11.97 5.18 -47.31
CA PRO A 316 12.75 4.02 -47.71
C PRO A 316 13.87 3.66 -46.75
N ASP A 317 14.32 2.43 -46.96
CA ASP A 317 15.23 1.62 -46.17
C ASP A 317 16.51 2.27 -45.67
N ALA A 318 16.95 1.76 -44.51
CA ALA A 318 18.30 1.88 -44.02
C ALA A 318 19.30 1.38 -45.08
N GLY A 319 20.10 2.30 -45.61
CA GLY A 319 21.26 1.99 -46.44
C GLY A 319 22.34 3.06 -46.27
N PRO A 320 23.63 2.68 -46.21
CA PRO A 320 24.71 3.62 -46.03
C PRO A 320 24.92 4.41 -47.33
N THR A 321 24.68 5.73 -47.32
CA THR A 321 25.08 6.60 -48.43
C THR A 321 26.56 6.95 -48.29
N ASP A 322 27.40 6.04 -48.80
CA ASP A 322 28.78 6.31 -49.14
C ASP A 322 28.81 7.08 -50.48
N ALA A 323 28.97 8.41 -50.42
CA ALA A 323 29.23 9.22 -51.60
C ALA A 323 29.79 10.60 -51.22
N ARG A 324 31.09 10.67 -50.84
CA ARG A 324 31.97 11.81 -51.13
C ARG A 324 33.45 11.52 -50.78
N LEU A 325 34.01 10.49 -51.39
CA LEU A 325 35.45 10.39 -51.65
C LEU A 325 35.65 10.08 -53.13
N ARG A 326 35.93 11.13 -53.92
CA ARG A 326 36.45 11.21 -55.31
C ARG A 326 36.03 12.59 -55.86
N GLY A 327 36.87 13.57 -56.18
CA GLY A 327 38.31 13.77 -56.09
C GLY A 327 38.71 14.98 -56.95
N LYS A 328 39.67 15.77 -56.44
CA LYS A 328 40.69 16.63 -57.09
C LYS A 328 40.29 17.92 -57.87
N PRO A 329 41.25 18.85 -58.07
CA PRO A 329 42.56 19.04 -57.41
C PRO A 329 42.57 20.15 -56.36
#